data_AF-A0A0R0BR29-F1
#
_entry.id   AF-A0A0R0BR29-F1
#
_cell.length_a   1.000
_cell.length_b   1.000
_cell.length_c   1.000
_cell.angle_alpha   90.00
_cell.angle_beta   90.00
_cell.angle_gamma   90.00
#
_symmetry.space_group_name_H-M   'P 1'
#
loop_
_entity.id
_entity.type
_entity.pdbx_description
1 polymer ?
#
loop_
_entity_poly.entity_id
_entity_poly.type
_entity_poly.pdbx_seq_one_letter_code
_entity_poly.pdbx_strand_id
1 'polypeptide(L)'
;MANITRERTGYLLRTLFELLRANPEGLKAAEALAALENTVTLTDYEAGEYPAGGRRFEKIVRFSTVDAVKAGWMLKSSGIWSVTEEGCKALQQFPQPGDFYREAVRLYQQWRKGQPVAEVPDAVDELVIEHEASITLETAEETAREQIHAHLAAMPPYEFQELVGSLLTAMGYHVAWIAPPGKDGGVDVLAFNDPLGTRPPRIKVQVKRNANSPRIDVMGMRSFMAVLGEGDVGLFVALSGFTKDAELEARTSHRRITLIDADQLIGLWTRHHAQLDDTARRRLPLKPVWFLAAED
;
A
#
# COMPACT_ATOMS: atom_id res chain seq x y z
N MET A 1 -15.66 20.79 -14.46
CA MET A 1 -15.22 19.78 -15.46
C MET A 1 -15.52 20.15 -16.92
N ALA A 2 -15.93 21.39 -17.25
CA ALA A 2 -16.45 21.77 -18.58
C ALA A 2 -15.46 21.68 -19.77
N ASN A 3 -14.18 21.36 -19.54
CA ASN A 3 -13.13 21.39 -20.57
C ASN A 3 -12.53 20.01 -20.91
N ILE A 4 -13.06 18.90 -20.35
CA ILE A 4 -12.65 17.56 -20.76
C ILE A 4 -13.85 16.76 -21.27
N THR A 5 -13.68 16.12 -22.42
CA THR A 5 -14.74 15.30 -23.04
C THR A 5 -14.76 13.90 -22.44
N ARG A 6 -15.90 13.21 -22.57
CA ARG A 6 -15.99 11.78 -22.23
C ARG A 6 -15.02 10.93 -23.05
N GLU A 7 -14.84 11.29 -24.31
CA GLU A 7 -13.86 10.65 -25.20
C GLU A 7 -12.45 10.75 -24.63
N ARG A 8 -12.04 11.96 -24.23
CA ARG A 8 -10.72 12.20 -23.65
C ARG A 8 -10.55 11.52 -22.29
N THR A 9 -11.55 11.59 -21.43
CA THR A 9 -11.54 10.93 -20.12
C THR A 9 -11.42 9.42 -20.26
N GLY A 10 -12.20 8.83 -21.18
CA GLY A 10 -12.11 7.41 -21.49
C GLY A 10 -10.79 7.01 -22.12
N TYR A 11 -10.15 7.89 -22.89
CA TYR A 11 -8.81 7.62 -23.44
C TYR A 11 -7.78 7.53 -22.31
N LEU A 12 -7.78 8.48 -21.39
CA LEU A 12 -6.89 8.46 -20.21
C LEU A 12 -7.13 7.21 -19.36
N LEU A 13 -8.40 6.87 -19.08
CA LEU A 13 -8.76 5.72 -18.26
C LEU A 13 -8.40 4.39 -18.93
N ARG A 14 -8.63 4.25 -20.26
CA ARG A 14 -8.21 3.05 -21.00
C ARG A 14 -6.69 2.87 -21.00
N THR A 15 -5.94 3.94 -21.26
CA THR A 15 -4.47 3.88 -21.24
C THR A 15 -3.96 3.51 -19.84
N LEU A 16 -4.58 4.03 -18.78
CA LEU A 16 -4.29 3.61 -17.40
C LEU A 16 -4.55 2.10 -17.21
N PHE A 17 -5.69 1.61 -17.69
CA PHE A 17 -6.04 0.19 -17.61
C PHE A 17 -5.03 -0.71 -18.37
N GLU A 18 -4.53 -0.26 -19.51
CA GLU A 18 -3.49 -0.98 -20.26
C GLU A 18 -2.18 -1.06 -19.47
N LEU A 19 -1.77 0.03 -18.81
CA LEU A 19 -0.59 0.07 -17.93
C LEU A 19 -0.75 -0.84 -16.71
N LEU A 20 -1.92 -0.80 -16.05
CA LEU A 20 -2.21 -1.64 -14.90
C LEU A 20 -2.32 -3.12 -15.29
N ARG A 21 -2.91 -3.45 -16.45
CA ARG A 21 -2.97 -4.82 -16.96
C ARG A 21 -1.58 -5.41 -17.23
N ALA A 22 -0.61 -4.58 -17.63
CA ALA A 22 0.78 -5.01 -17.78
C ALA A 22 1.48 -5.27 -16.44
N ASN A 23 0.87 -4.87 -15.32
CA ASN A 23 1.37 -5.03 -13.95
C ASN A 23 0.30 -5.73 -13.08
N PRO A 24 0.15 -7.07 -13.16
CA PRO A 24 -0.94 -7.79 -12.49
C PRO A 24 -0.97 -7.65 -10.96
N GLU A 25 0.18 -7.36 -10.34
CA GLU A 25 0.29 -7.09 -8.89
C GLU A 25 -0.24 -5.69 -8.51
N GLY A 26 -0.57 -4.86 -9.50
CA GLY A 26 -0.92 -3.45 -9.38
C GLY A 26 0.29 -2.52 -9.38
N LEU A 27 0.00 -1.23 -9.39
CA LEU A 27 0.97 -0.14 -9.28
C LEU A 27 0.56 0.79 -8.15
N LYS A 28 1.53 1.45 -7.49
CA LYS A 28 1.19 2.58 -6.63
C LYS A 28 0.51 3.66 -7.47
N ALA A 29 -0.51 4.33 -6.95
CA ALA A 29 -1.24 5.35 -7.70
C ALA A 29 -0.32 6.43 -8.31
N ALA A 30 0.67 6.92 -7.54
CA ALA A 30 1.66 7.88 -8.02
C ALA A 30 2.49 7.33 -9.22
N GLU A 31 2.90 6.06 -9.16
CA GLU A 31 3.63 5.39 -10.26
C GLU A 31 2.72 5.20 -11.48
N ALA A 32 1.46 4.82 -11.27
CA ALA A 32 0.48 4.64 -12.34
C ALA A 32 0.16 5.98 -13.04
N LEU A 33 -0.01 7.05 -12.28
CA LEU A 33 -0.24 8.40 -12.80
C LEU A 33 0.98 8.93 -13.56
N ALA A 34 2.19 8.73 -13.03
CA ALA A 34 3.43 9.12 -13.71
C ALA A 34 3.64 8.31 -15.01
N ALA A 35 3.39 7.00 -14.98
CA ALA A 35 3.47 6.15 -16.17
C ALA A 35 2.43 6.56 -17.23
N LEU A 36 1.21 6.89 -16.80
CA LEU A 36 0.16 7.40 -17.68
C LEU A 36 0.57 8.73 -18.32
N GLU A 37 1.04 9.69 -17.51
CA GLU A 37 1.51 11.00 -17.99
C GLU A 37 2.63 10.86 -19.02
N ASN A 38 3.57 9.95 -18.80
CA ASN A 38 4.66 9.67 -19.75
C ASN A 38 4.18 8.99 -21.05
N THR A 39 2.98 8.41 -21.04
CA THR A 39 2.41 7.68 -22.19
C THR A 39 1.51 8.58 -23.06
N VAL A 40 0.92 9.62 -22.48
CA VAL A 40 -0.06 10.48 -23.16
C VAL A 40 0.47 11.90 -23.37
N THR A 41 0.03 12.55 -24.45
CA THR A 41 0.27 14.00 -24.61
C THR A 41 -0.82 14.77 -23.88
N LEU A 42 -0.47 15.54 -22.86
CA LEU A 42 -1.40 16.40 -22.14
C LEU A 42 -1.80 17.63 -22.98
N THR A 43 -3.05 18.03 -22.87
CA THR A 43 -3.52 19.34 -23.33
C THR A 43 -3.07 20.45 -22.37
N ASP A 44 -3.04 21.70 -22.84
CA ASP A 44 -2.74 22.87 -21.98
C ASP A 44 -3.66 22.95 -20.76
N TYR A 45 -4.91 22.51 -20.91
CA TYR A 45 -5.85 22.44 -19.80
C TYR A 45 -5.43 21.37 -18.78
N GLU A 46 -5.12 20.16 -19.22
CA GLU A 46 -4.74 19.02 -18.36
C GLU A 46 -3.42 19.28 -17.62
N ALA A 47 -2.46 19.94 -18.29
CA ALA A 47 -1.14 20.27 -17.72
C ALA A 47 -1.20 21.35 -16.61
N GLY A 48 -2.31 22.09 -16.50
CA GLY A 48 -2.48 23.14 -15.49
C GLY A 48 -2.93 22.64 -14.12
N GLU A 49 -3.24 23.59 -13.23
CA GLU A 49 -3.71 23.34 -11.85
C GLU A 49 -5.11 23.90 -11.61
N TYR A 50 -5.84 23.32 -10.65
CA TYR A 50 -7.10 23.91 -10.17
C TYR A 50 -6.82 25.10 -9.23
N PRO A 51 -7.68 26.13 -9.20
CA PRO A 51 -7.52 27.26 -8.27
C PRO A 51 -7.50 26.84 -6.79
N ALA A 52 -8.23 25.77 -6.44
CA ALA A 52 -8.23 25.18 -5.11
C ALA A 52 -7.00 24.30 -4.82
N GLY A 53 -6.01 24.28 -5.72
CA GLY A 53 -4.81 23.46 -5.64
C GLY A 53 -4.94 22.08 -6.29
N GLY A 54 -3.78 21.52 -6.63
CA GLY A 54 -3.64 20.20 -7.26
C GLY A 54 -3.66 20.24 -8.79
N ARG A 55 -2.88 19.33 -9.40
CA ARG A 55 -2.75 19.20 -10.85
C ARG A 55 -4.06 18.70 -11.46
N ARG A 56 -4.49 19.31 -12.58
CA ARG A 56 -5.77 18.96 -13.21
C ARG A 56 -5.74 17.54 -13.76
N PHE A 57 -4.68 17.16 -14.46
CA PHE A 57 -4.49 15.82 -14.98
C PHE A 57 -4.73 14.75 -13.91
N GLU A 58 -4.03 14.83 -12.78
CA GLU A 58 -4.14 13.83 -11.71
C GLU A 58 -5.55 13.77 -11.13
N LYS A 59 -6.16 14.93 -10.84
CA LYS A 59 -7.53 14.98 -10.32
C LYS A 59 -8.55 14.41 -11.30
N ILE A 60 -8.41 14.70 -12.60
CA ILE A 60 -9.28 14.16 -13.66
C ILE A 60 -9.19 12.63 -13.71
N VAL A 61 -7.97 12.08 -13.68
CA VAL A 61 -7.77 10.63 -13.74
C VAL A 61 -8.26 9.97 -12.46
N ARG A 62 -7.93 10.50 -11.28
CA ARG A 62 -8.43 9.96 -10.00
C ARG A 62 -9.95 10.00 -9.94
N PHE A 63 -10.58 11.07 -10.43
CA PHE A 63 -12.04 11.15 -10.51
C PHE A 63 -12.62 10.04 -11.38
N SER A 64 -12.09 9.83 -12.59
CA SER A 64 -12.62 8.79 -13.50
C SER A 64 -12.37 7.36 -12.99
N THR A 65 -11.37 7.15 -12.13
CA THR A 65 -11.16 5.85 -11.49
C THR A 65 -12.22 5.49 -10.45
N VAL A 66 -12.94 6.46 -9.87
CA VAL A 66 -14.03 6.17 -8.91
C VAL A 66 -15.16 5.40 -9.61
N ASP A 67 -15.56 5.86 -10.80
CA ASP A 67 -16.54 5.17 -11.63
C ASP A 67 -16.12 3.72 -11.91
N ALA A 68 -14.85 3.53 -12.25
CA ALA A 68 -14.29 2.22 -12.56
C ALA A 68 -14.20 1.28 -11.34
N VAL A 69 -13.94 1.82 -10.14
CA VAL A 69 -13.98 1.05 -8.88
C VAL A 69 -15.39 0.54 -8.62
N LYS A 70 -16.39 1.44 -8.67
CA LYS A 70 -17.79 1.07 -8.40
C LYS A 70 -18.40 0.20 -9.52
N ALA A 71 -17.84 0.26 -10.74
CA ALA A 71 -18.14 -0.68 -11.81
C ALA A 71 -17.53 -2.09 -11.59
N GLY A 72 -16.69 -2.28 -10.57
CA GLY A 72 -15.97 -3.53 -10.31
C GLY A 72 -14.82 -3.79 -11.29
N TRP A 73 -14.38 -2.77 -12.03
CA TRP A 73 -13.37 -2.90 -13.09
C TRP A 73 -11.93 -2.69 -12.58
N MET A 74 -11.78 -2.01 -11.45
CA MET A 74 -10.49 -1.83 -10.80
C MET A 74 -10.63 -1.90 -9.28
N LEU A 75 -9.53 -2.24 -8.63
CA LEU A 75 -9.40 -2.23 -7.17
C LEU A 75 -8.40 -1.17 -6.77
N LYS A 76 -8.71 -0.49 -5.67
CA LYS A 76 -7.79 0.39 -4.95
C LYS A 76 -7.61 -0.17 -3.55
N SER A 77 -6.42 -0.67 -3.24
CA SER A 77 -6.14 -1.26 -1.92
C SER A 77 -4.81 -0.75 -1.42
N SER A 78 -4.82 -0.08 -0.27
CA SER A 78 -3.61 0.48 0.36
C SER A 78 -2.77 1.33 -0.61
N GLY A 79 -3.43 2.16 -1.44
CA GLY A 79 -2.83 3.01 -2.46
C GLY A 79 -2.17 2.26 -3.63
N ILE A 80 -2.47 0.97 -3.80
CA ILE A 80 -2.15 0.18 -4.99
C ILE A 80 -3.40 0.10 -5.86
N TRP A 81 -3.25 0.42 -7.14
CA TRP A 81 -4.29 0.31 -8.16
C TRP A 81 -4.04 -0.95 -8.98
N SER A 82 -5.08 -1.75 -9.19
CA SER A 82 -5.03 -2.94 -10.05
C SER A 82 -6.32 -3.09 -10.85
N VAL A 83 -6.24 -3.78 -11.98
CA VAL A 83 -7.40 -4.04 -12.86
C VAL A 83 -7.94 -5.44 -12.55
N THR A 84 -9.26 -5.58 -12.47
CA THR A 84 -9.94 -6.86 -12.23
C THR A 84 -10.06 -7.67 -13.52
N GLU A 85 -10.50 -8.92 -13.42
CA GLU A 85 -10.87 -9.71 -14.60
C GLU A 85 -12.00 -9.03 -15.40
N GLU A 86 -13.00 -8.48 -14.71
CA GLU A 86 -14.11 -7.72 -15.28
C GLU A 86 -13.61 -6.47 -16.01
N GLY A 87 -12.66 -5.74 -15.42
CA GLY A 87 -12.03 -4.59 -16.06
C GLY A 87 -11.24 -4.97 -17.32
N CYS A 88 -10.53 -6.11 -17.30
CA CYS A 88 -9.86 -6.64 -18.48
C CYS A 88 -10.86 -7.01 -19.60
N LYS A 89 -11.99 -7.62 -19.24
CA LYS A 89 -13.08 -7.93 -20.20
C LYS A 89 -13.68 -6.64 -20.77
N ALA A 90 -13.94 -5.64 -19.93
CA ALA A 90 -14.47 -4.34 -20.34
C ALA A 90 -13.53 -3.62 -21.33
N LEU A 91 -12.22 -3.68 -21.09
CA LEU A 91 -11.21 -3.09 -21.97
C LEU A 91 -11.26 -3.68 -23.39
N GLN A 92 -11.58 -4.97 -23.51
CA GLN A 92 -11.77 -5.67 -24.79
C GLN A 92 -13.14 -5.36 -25.42
N GLN A 93 -14.20 -5.32 -24.60
CA GLN A 93 -15.58 -5.16 -25.06
C GLN A 93 -15.88 -3.75 -25.59
N PHE A 94 -15.27 -2.71 -25.01
CA PHE A 94 -15.54 -1.31 -25.36
C PHE A 94 -14.30 -0.63 -25.95
N PRO A 95 -13.84 -0.99 -27.17
CA PRO A 95 -12.59 -0.49 -27.74
C PRO A 95 -12.56 1.03 -27.93
N GLN A 96 -13.73 1.65 -28.08
CA GLN A 96 -13.84 3.10 -28.21
C GLN A 96 -13.75 3.78 -26.84
N PRO A 97 -12.84 4.76 -26.66
CA PRO A 97 -12.64 5.43 -25.38
C PRO A 97 -13.90 6.01 -24.74
N GLY A 98 -14.70 6.75 -25.50
CA GLY A 98 -15.93 7.35 -24.99
C GLY A 98 -16.99 6.34 -24.57
N ASP A 99 -17.04 5.16 -25.19
CA ASP A 99 -17.99 4.10 -24.83
C ASP A 99 -17.52 3.35 -23.58
N PHE A 100 -16.21 3.10 -23.45
CA PHE A 100 -15.63 2.52 -22.24
C PHE A 100 -15.96 3.34 -20.99
N TYR A 101 -15.71 4.66 -21.04
CA TYR A 101 -16.02 5.53 -19.90
C TYR A 101 -17.52 5.69 -19.65
N ARG A 102 -18.32 5.77 -20.72
CA ARG A 102 -19.78 5.85 -20.59
C ARG A 102 -20.35 4.63 -19.86
N GLU A 103 -19.82 3.45 -20.16
CA GLU A 103 -20.27 2.23 -19.51
C GLU A 103 -19.84 2.18 -18.03
N ALA A 104 -18.62 2.61 -17.69
CA ALA A 104 -18.19 2.75 -16.29
C ALA A 104 -19.15 3.66 -15.49
N VAL A 105 -19.48 4.84 -16.04
CA VAL A 105 -20.45 5.78 -15.44
C VAL A 105 -21.85 5.14 -15.32
N ARG A 106 -22.29 4.36 -16.31
CA ARG A 106 -23.59 3.66 -16.27
C ARG A 106 -23.63 2.65 -15.12
N LEU A 107 -22.56 1.88 -14.92
CA LEU A 107 -22.43 0.90 -13.85
C LEU A 107 -22.35 1.57 -12.47
N TYR A 108 -21.59 2.66 -12.34
CA TYR A 108 -21.58 3.48 -11.13
C TYR A 108 -23.00 3.96 -10.76
N GLN A 109 -23.76 4.47 -11.73
CA GLN A 109 -25.14 4.92 -11.50
C GLN A 109 -26.07 3.78 -11.09
N GLN A 110 -25.85 2.55 -11.59
CA GLN A 110 -26.60 1.37 -11.17
C GLN A 110 -26.28 0.99 -9.73
N TRP A 111 -25.00 0.97 -9.36
CA TRP A 111 -24.57 0.75 -7.99
C TRP A 111 -25.20 1.77 -7.05
N ARG A 112 -25.14 3.07 -7.39
CA ARG A 112 -25.71 4.15 -6.56
C ARG A 112 -27.23 4.04 -6.36
N LYS A 113 -27.98 3.61 -7.39
CA LYS A 113 -29.43 3.39 -7.26
C LYS A 113 -29.79 2.23 -6.33
N GLY A 114 -28.86 1.31 -6.11
CA GLY A 114 -29.01 0.20 -5.17
C GLY A 114 -28.75 0.59 -3.71
N GLN A 115 -28.18 1.76 -3.45
CA GLN A 115 -27.92 2.28 -2.11
C GLN A 115 -29.17 2.98 -1.54
N PRO A 116 -29.40 2.91 -0.22
CA PRO A 116 -30.49 3.64 0.44
C PRO A 116 -30.20 5.15 0.42
N VAL A 117 -30.63 5.85 -0.63
CA VAL A 117 -30.41 7.31 -0.75
C VAL A 117 -31.41 8.07 0.13
N ALA A 118 -30.91 8.96 1.00
CA ALA A 118 -31.71 10.05 1.55
C ALA A 118 -32.05 11.02 0.39
N GLU A 119 -33.34 11.33 0.19
CA GLU A 119 -33.80 12.19 -0.90
C GLU A 119 -33.15 13.59 -0.83
N VAL A 120 -32.08 13.83 -1.60
CA VAL A 120 -31.48 15.16 -1.79
C VAL A 120 -31.71 15.63 -3.24
N PRO A 121 -32.24 16.84 -3.48
CA PRO A 121 -32.70 17.25 -4.83
C PRO A 121 -31.61 17.58 -5.87
N ASP A 122 -30.32 17.47 -5.57
CA ASP A 122 -29.23 17.81 -6.52
C ASP A 122 -28.16 16.70 -6.60
N ALA A 123 -28.56 15.58 -7.21
CA ALA A 123 -27.74 14.37 -7.34
C ALA A 123 -26.46 14.50 -8.19
N VAL A 124 -26.15 15.69 -8.72
CA VAL A 124 -24.92 15.96 -9.49
C VAL A 124 -23.85 16.62 -8.61
N ASP A 125 -24.23 17.56 -7.73
CA ASP A 125 -23.29 18.22 -6.83
C ASP A 125 -22.81 17.27 -5.72
N GLU A 126 -23.70 16.42 -5.22
CA GLU A 126 -23.35 15.40 -4.21
C GLU A 126 -22.33 14.38 -4.72
N LEU A 127 -22.41 14.01 -6.01
CA LEU A 127 -21.42 13.14 -6.66
C LEU A 127 -20.04 13.75 -6.68
N VAL A 128 -19.95 15.01 -7.09
CA VAL A 128 -18.67 15.72 -7.18
C VAL A 128 -18.05 15.81 -5.79
N ILE A 129 -18.85 16.07 -4.76
CA ILE A 129 -18.40 16.12 -3.36
C ILE A 129 -17.88 14.76 -2.88
N GLU A 130 -18.61 13.66 -3.13
CA GLU A 130 -18.19 12.31 -2.73
C GLU A 130 -16.85 11.92 -3.38
N HIS A 131 -16.71 12.17 -4.69
CA HIS A 131 -15.48 11.90 -5.42
C HIS A 131 -14.33 12.77 -4.91
N GLU A 132 -14.56 14.07 -4.66
CA GLU A 132 -13.54 14.95 -4.09
C GLU A 132 -13.09 14.49 -2.70
N ALA A 133 -14.01 14.03 -1.85
CA ALA A 133 -13.68 13.48 -0.53
C ALA A 133 -12.82 12.22 -0.65
N SER A 134 -13.19 11.28 -1.54
CA SER A 134 -12.43 10.05 -1.80
C SER A 134 -11.02 10.34 -2.31
N ILE A 135 -10.89 11.26 -3.29
CA ILE A 135 -9.59 11.69 -3.82
C ILE A 135 -8.73 12.34 -2.72
N THR A 136 -9.35 13.16 -1.86
CA THR A 136 -8.65 13.82 -0.75
C THR A 136 -8.10 12.80 0.24
N LEU A 137 -8.92 11.81 0.63
CA LEU A 137 -8.50 10.74 1.52
C LEU A 137 -7.37 9.91 0.91
N GLU A 138 -7.53 9.46 -0.34
CA GLU A 138 -6.52 8.68 -1.06
C GLU A 138 -5.17 9.41 -1.13
N THR A 139 -5.19 10.70 -1.48
CA THR A 139 -3.97 11.52 -1.56
C THR A 139 -3.33 11.71 -0.18
N ALA A 140 -4.15 11.88 0.86
CA ALA A 140 -3.65 12.01 2.24
C ALA A 140 -3.00 10.71 2.72
N GLU A 141 -3.60 9.55 2.42
CA GLU A 141 -3.04 8.23 2.74
C GLU A 141 -1.72 7.98 2.02
N GLU A 142 -1.62 8.30 0.73
CA GLU A 142 -0.39 8.20 -0.04
C GLU A 142 0.72 9.07 0.54
N THR A 143 0.41 10.35 0.79
CA THR A 143 1.35 11.30 1.38
C THR A 143 1.82 10.86 2.76
N ALA A 144 0.90 10.41 3.61
CA ALA A 144 1.23 9.91 4.94
C ALA A 144 2.13 8.67 4.85
N ARG A 145 1.83 7.74 3.94
CA ARG A 145 2.64 6.55 3.73
C ARG A 145 4.04 6.89 3.25
N GLU A 146 4.19 7.77 2.27
CA GLU A 146 5.51 8.23 1.81
C GLU A 146 6.34 8.85 2.92
N GLN A 147 5.72 9.71 3.75
CA GLN A 147 6.39 10.31 4.91
C GLN A 147 6.84 9.26 5.93
N ILE A 148 6.01 8.26 6.21
CA ILE A 148 6.35 7.17 7.15
C ILE A 148 7.50 6.33 6.58
N HIS A 149 7.44 5.96 5.30
CA HIS A 149 8.53 5.23 4.64
C HIS A 149 9.83 6.01 4.67
N ALA A 150 9.80 7.31 4.38
CA ALA A 150 10.97 8.18 4.45
C ALA A 150 11.54 8.28 5.87
N HIS A 151 10.68 8.38 6.88
CA HIS A 151 11.09 8.39 8.30
C HIS A 151 11.79 7.08 8.69
N LEU A 152 11.21 5.93 8.33
CA LEU A 152 11.82 4.62 8.58
C LEU A 152 13.15 4.46 7.82
N ALA A 153 13.23 4.95 6.59
CA ALA A 153 14.46 4.93 5.80
C ALA A 153 15.56 5.83 6.36
N ALA A 154 15.20 6.93 7.03
CA ALA A 154 16.14 7.84 7.69
C ALA A 154 16.55 7.39 9.10
N MET A 155 15.77 6.51 9.75
CA MET A 155 16.02 6.02 11.10
C MET A 155 17.40 5.37 11.23
N PRO A 156 18.13 5.59 12.34
CA PRO A 156 19.37 4.86 12.62
C PRO A 156 19.14 3.35 12.68
N PRO A 157 20.08 2.50 12.17
CA PRO A 157 19.89 1.05 12.15
C PRO A 157 19.56 0.41 13.50
N TYR A 158 20.24 0.85 14.56
CA TYR A 158 20.00 0.35 15.92
C TYR A 158 18.65 0.79 16.49
N GLU A 159 18.21 2.01 16.19
CA GLU A 159 16.87 2.46 16.57
C GLU A 159 15.78 1.68 15.82
N PHE A 160 16.06 1.26 14.58
CA PHE A 160 15.14 0.43 13.82
C PHE A 160 15.04 -1.01 14.37
N GLN A 161 16.14 -1.59 14.86
CA GLN A 161 16.10 -2.87 15.60
C GLN A 161 15.25 -2.74 16.88
N GLU A 162 15.45 -1.66 17.64
CA GLU A 162 14.66 -1.34 18.84
C GLU A 162 13.16 -1.12 18.52
N LEU A 163 12.86 -0.49 17.39
CA LEU A 163 11.49 -0.32 16.88
C LEU A 163 10.82 -1.69 16.66
N VAL A 164 11.50 -2.62 15.99
CA VAL A 164 11.00 -3.98 15.76
C VAL A 164 10.81 -4.73 17.09
N GLY A 165 11.75 -4.61 18.03
CA GLY A 165 11.61 -5.19 19.37
C GLY A 165 10.41 -4.64 20.14
N SER A 166 10.18 -3.33 20.05
CA SER A 166 9.02 -2.66 20.66
C SER A 166 7.70 -3.16 20.06
N LEU A 167 7.66 -3.35 18.73
CA LEU A 167 6.50 -3.90 18.05
C LEU A 167 6.20 -5.33 18.52
N LEU A 168 7.22 -6.21 18.59
CA LEU A 168 7.05 -7.58 19.06
C LEU A 168 6.50 -7.63 20.49
N THR A 169 7.00 -6.76 21.36
CA THR A 169 6.48 -6.60 22.73
C THR A 169 5.01 -6.20 22.73
N ALA A 170 4.62 -5.21 21.91
CA ALA A 170 3.23 -4.76 21.78
C ALA A 170 2.30 -5.82 21.17
N MET A 171 2.84 -6.75 20.38
CA MET A 171 2.13 -7.92 19.84
C MET A 171 2.00 -9.05 20.87
N GLY A 172 2.59 -8.92 22.06
CA GLY A 172 2.54 -9.91 23.14
C GLY A 172 3.68 -10.94 23.14
N TYR A 173 4.71 -10.74 22.32
CA TYR A 173 5.93 -11.54 22.41
C TYR A 173 6.87 -10.99 23.49
N HIS A 174 7.72 -11.87 24.02
CA HIS A 174 8.69 -11.52 25.04
C HIS A 174 10.08 -11.38 24.42
N VAL A 175 10.53 -10.15 24.22
CA VAL A 175 11.88 -9.85 23.73
C VAL A 175 12.89 -10.07 24.86
N ALA A 176 13.76 -11.05 24.68
CA ALA A 176 14.79 -11.40 25.66
C ALA A 176 16.13 -10.73 25.39
N TRP A 177 16.41 -10.42 24.13
CA TRP A 177 17.69 -9.84 23.72
C TRP A 177 17.57 -9.09 22.39
N ILE A 178 18.21 -7.93 22.33
CA ILE A 178 18.45 -7.14 21.10
C ILE A 178 19.96 -7.01 20.97
N ALA A 179 20.48 -7.22 19.75
CA ALA A 179 21.91 -7.19 19.49
C ALA A 179 22.50 -5.79 19.75
N PRO A 180 23.63 -5.70 20.49
CA PRO A 180 24.33 -4.44 20.64
C PRO A 180 25.05 -4.06 19.33
N PRO A 181 25.50 -2.80 19.18
CA PRO A 181 26.26 -2.39 18.01
C PRO A 181 27.48 -3.27 17.70
N GLY A 182 27.48 -3.94 16.54
CA GLY A 182 28.58 -4.82 16.18
C GLY A 182 28.33 -5.75 15.00
N LYS A 183 29.23 -6.74 14.85
CA LYS A 183 29.04 -7.83 13.90
C LYS A 183 28.06 -8.83 14.49
N ASP A 184 26.81 -8.69 14.11
CA ASP A 184 25.74 -9.56 14.59
C ASP A 184 25.74 -10.82 13.74
N GLY A 185 25.79 -11.99 14.38
CA GLY A 185 25.91 -13.31 13.74
C GLY A 185 24.67 -13.75 12.94
N GLY A 186 23.92 -12.80 12.38
CA GLY A 186 22.69 -13.02 11.61
C GLY A 186 21.39 -13.01 12.43
N VAL A 187 21.44 -12.65 13.71
CA VAL A 187 20.25 -12.46 14.57
C VAL A 187 20.36 -11.11 15.27
N ASP A 188 19.35 -10.27 15.07
CA ASP A 188 19.26 -8.92 15.63
C ASP A 188 18.35 -8.86 16.86
N VAL A 189 17.29 -9.68 16.89
CA VAL A 189 16.38 -9.78 18.05
C VAL A 189 16.08 -11.25 18.35
N LEU A 190 16.02 -11.58 19.64
CA LEU A 190 15.56 -12.86 20.15
C LEU A 190 14.30 -12.67 20.98
N ALA A 191 13.23 -13.37 20.62
CA ALA A 191 11.95 -13.30 21.30
C ALA A 191 11.35 -14.69 21.56
N PHE A 192 10.38 -14.72 22.48
CA PHE A 192 9.68 -15.92 22.93
C PHE A 192 8.16 -15.68 23.03
N ASN A 193 7.41 -16.77 23.11
CA ASN A 193 5.96 -16.74 23.38
C ASN A 193 5.62 -16.70 24.87
N ASP A 194 6.60 -16.88 25.76
CA ASP A 194 6.47 -16.76 27.21
C ASP A 194 7.66 -16.01 27.82
N PRO A 195 7.49 -15.38 29.01
CA PRO A 195 8.54 -14.56 29.62
C PRO A 195 9.84 -15.32 29.94
N LEU A 196 9.78 -16.64 30.10
CA LEU A 196 10.91 -17.47 30.53
C LEU A 196 11.53 -18.24 29.36
N GLY A 197 10.93 -18.18 28.15
CA GLY A 197 11.37 -18.94 26.97
C GLY A 197 11.30 -20.46 27.16
N THR A 198 10.39 -20.92 28.02
CA THR A 198 10.25 -22.35 28.35
C THR A 198 9.43 -23.11 27.31
N ARG A 199 8.63 -22.41 26.52
CA ARG A 199 7.78 -22.99 25.48
C ARG A 199 8.38 -22.71 24.11
N PRO A 200 8.41 -23.71 23.21
CA PRO A 200 8.72 -23.45 21.81
C PRO A 200 7.58 -22.64 21.15
N PRO A 201 7.86 -21.93 20.04
CA PRO A 201 9.17 -21.79 19.40
C PRO A 201 10.00 -20.63 19.96
N ARG A 202 11.32 -20.73 19.80
CA ARG A 202 12.22 -19.57 19.93
C ARG A 202 12.18 -18.77 18.64
N ILE A 203 11.96 -17.46 18.74
CA ILE A 203 11.79 -16.57 17.58
C ILE A 203 13.08 -15.80 17.37
N LYS A 204 13.78 -16.08 16.27
CA LYS A 204 14.96 -15.32 15.84
C LYS A 204 14.55 -14.32 14.78
N VAL A 205 14.97 -13.08 14.95
CA VAL A 205 14.62 -11.98 14.06
C VAL A 205 15.88 -11.44 13.41
N GLN A 206 15.85 -11.25 12.09
CA GLN A 206 16.81 -10.44 11.38
C GLN A 206 16.13 -9.17 10.86
N VAL A 207 16.78 -8.03 11.05
CA VAL A 207 16.28 -6.70 10.74
C VAL A 207 17.24 -6.03 9.76
N LYS A 208 16.70 -5.62 8.61
CA LYS A 208 17.42 -4.84 7.59
C LYS A 208 16.63 -3.57 7.32
N ARG A 209 17.16 -2.43 7.73
CA ARG A 209 16.57 -1.13 7.41
C ARG A 209 16.61 -0.82 5.91
N ASN A 210 17.54 -1.40 5.15
CA ASN A 210 17.85 -1.32 3.70
C ASN A 210 16.86 -0.69 2.65
N ALA A 211 16.11 0.37 2.95
CA ALA A 211 15.03 0.92 2.12
C ALA A 211 15.51 1.40 0.74
N ASN A 212 16.72 1.97 0.70
CA ASN A 212 17.35 2.49 -0.53
C ASN A 212 18.37 1.50 -1.12
N SER A 213 18.16 0.20 -0.90
CA SER A 213 19.02 -0.88 -1.38
C SER A 213 18.20 -1.93 -2.10
N PRO A 214 18.83 -2.82 -2.89
CA PRO A 214 18.11 -3.92 -3.53
C PRO A 214 17.27 -4.73 -2.53
N ARG A 215 16.17 -5.30 -3.04
CA ARG A 215 15.34 -6.26 -2.29
C ARG A 215 16.21 -7.42 -1.83
N ILE A 216 15.86 -8.01 -0.69
CA ILE A 216 16.56 -9.20 -0.19
C ILE A 216 16.36 -10.35 -1.20
N ASP A 217 17.48 -10.86 -1.70
CA ASP A 217 17.50 -11.96 -2.65
C ASP A 217 17.54 -13.33 -1.94
N VAL A 218 17.58 -14.40 -2.73
CA VAL A 218 17.63 -15.78 -2.23
C VAL A 218 18.88 -16.04 -1.40
N MET A 219 20.02 -15.42 -1.73
CA MET A 219 21.26 -15.60 -0.96
C MET A 219 21.16 -14.96 0.43
N GLY A 220 20.62 -13.75 0.50
CA GLY A 220 20.31 -13.09 1.77
C GLY A 220 19.33 -13.91 2.60
N MET A 221 18.28 -14.45 1.97
CA MET A 221 17.32 -15.35 2.62
C MET A 221 18.00 -16.59 3.20
N ARG A 222 18.76 -17.33 2.38
CA ARG A 222 19.45 -18.55 2.81
C ARG A 222 20.49 -18.29 3.91
N SER A 223 21.12 -17.12 3.89
CA SER A 223 22.06 -16.71 4.93
C SER A 223 21.36 -16.57 6.29
N PHE A 224 20.17 -15.95 6.32
CA PHE A 224 19.36 -15.89 7.54
C PHE A 224 18.92 -17.29 7.99
N MET A 225 18.43 -18.09 7.03
CA MET A 225 17.96 -19.44 7.29
C MET A 225 19.03 -20.28 7.96
N ALA A 226 20.29 -20.20 7.53
CA ALA A 226 21.39 -20.98 8.08
C ALA A 226 21.60 -20.76 9.59
N VAL A 227 21.19 -19.60 10.14
CA VAL A 227 21.34 -19.26 11.57
C VAL A 227 20.19 -19.81 12.42
N LEU A 228 19.09 -20.24 11.79
CA LEU A 228 17.97 -20.88 12.48
C LEU A 228 18.36 -22.31 12.88
N GLY A 229 18.17 -22.65 14.15
CA GLY A 229 18.34 -24.01 14.68
C GLY A 229 17.06 -24.83 14.56
N GLU A 230 17.12 -26.07 15.04
CA GLU A 230 15.93 -26.92 15.17
C GLU A 230 14.94 -26.32 16.18
N GLY A 231 13.66 -26.24 15.81
CA GLY A 231 12.60 -25.64 16.63
C GLY A 231 12.55 -24.10 16.63
N ASP A 232 13.50 -23.42 15.97
CA ASP A 232 13.45 -21.96 15.79
C ASP A 232 12.42 -21.59 14.71
N VAL A 233 11.76 -20.44 14.93
CA VAL A 233 11.00 -19.72 13.90
C VAL A 233 11.78 -18.48 13.51
N GLY A 234 11.83 -18.21 12.20
CA GLY A 234 12.49 -17.03 11.65
C GLY A 234 11.50 -15.90 11.41
N LEU A 235 11.90 -14.68 11.73
CA LEU A 235 11.25 -13.46 11.28
C LEU A 235 12.29 -12.58 10.56
N PHE A 236 12.05 -12.25 9.30
CA PHE A 236 12.94 -11.36 8.55
C PHE A 236 12.20 -10.06 8.23
N VAL A 237 12.64 -8.95 8.83
CA VAL A 237 12.13 -7.60 8.57
C VAL A 237 13.07 -6.88 7.60
N ALA A 238 12.57 -6.40 6.46
CA ALA A 238 13.37 -5.64 5.48
C ALA A 238 12.58 -4.50 4.83
N LEU A 239 13.02 -3.24 4.93
CA LEU A 239 12.26 -2.13 4.36
C LEU A 239 12.23 -2.12 2.83
N SER A 240 13.26 -2.65 2.14
CA SER A 240 13.17 -2.81 0.68
C SER A 240 12.27 -3.96 0.24
N GLY A 241 11.90 -4.86 1.15
CA GLY A 241 11.17 -6.08 0.85
C GLY A 241 12.06 -7.19 0.25
N PHE A 242 11.41 -8.17 -0.38
CA PHE A 242 12.00 -9.45 -0.78
C PHE A 242 11.77 -9.75 -2.26
N THR A 243 12.73 -10.35 -2.96
CA THR A 243 12.48 -10.79 -4.35
C THR A 243 11.48 -11.94 -4.39
N LYS A 244 10.80 -12.14 -5.54
CA LYS A 244 9.85 -13.25 -5.71
C LYS A 244 10.49 -14.62 -5.39
N ASP A 245 11.75 -14.81 -5.78
CA ASP A 245 12.48 -16.03 -5.48
C ASP A 245 12.79 -16.18 -3.99
N ALA A 246 13.12 -15.08 -3.29
CA ALA A 246 13.34 -15.11 -1.83
C ALA A 246 12.05 -15.42 -1.06
N GLU A 247 10.91 -14.88 -1.52
CA GLU A 247 9.59 -15.22 -0.96
C GLU A 247 9.24 -16.69 -1.21
N LEU A 248 9.52 -17.22 -2.41
CA LEU A 248 9.31 -18.62 -2.74
C LEU A 248 10.17 -19.54 -1.87
N GLU A 249 11.45 -19.20 -1.66
CA GLU A 249 12.36 -19.93 -0.78
C GLU A 249 11.83 -19.97 0.66
N ALA A 250 11.36 -18.83 1.19
CA ALA A 250 10.77 -18.77 2.53
C ALA A 250 9.50 -19.64 2.66
N ARG A 251 8.65 -19.68 1.64
CA ARG A 251 7.40 -20.48 1.62
C ARG A 251 7.65 -21.98 1.51
N THR A 252 8.66 -22.38 0.74
CA THR A 252 8.98 -23.79 0.48
C THR A 252 9.87 -24.43 1.54
N SER A 253 10.49 -23.61 2.40
CA SER A 253 11.32 -24.10 3.48
C SER A 253 10.54 -24.94 4.49
N HIS A 254 11.18 -26.00 5.00
CA HIS A 254 10.70 -26.72 6.18
C HIS A 254 10.80 -25.89 7.47
N ARG A 255 11.61 -24.82 7.46
CA ARG A 255 11.72 -23.88 8.58
C ARG A 255 10.63 -22.82 8.42
N ARG A 256 9.86 -22.57 9.48
CA ARG A 256 8.80 -21.54 9.46
C ARG A 256 9.45 -20.16 9.48
N ILE A 257 9.29 -19.41 8.40
CA ILE A 257 9.86 -18.06 8.25
C ILE A 257 8.75 -17.11 7.86
N THR A 258 8.62 -16.02 8.59
CA THR A 258 7.73 -14.90 8.23
C THR A 258 8.59 -13.76 7.70
N LEU A 259 8.13 -13.15 6.61
CA LEU A 259 8.75 -11.99 5.99
C LEU A 259 7.90 -10.76 6.31
N ILE A 260 8.53 -9.67 6.70
CA ILE A 260 7.87 -8.39 6.97
C ILE A 260 8.57 -7.30 6.16
N ASP A 261 7.86 -6.71 5.22
CA ASP A 261 8.32 -5.50 4.52
C ASP A 261 7.89 -4.23 5.27
N ALA A 262 8.23 -3.07 4.70
CA ALA A 262 7.88 -1.78 5.28
C ALA A 262 6.36 -1.58 5.44
N ASP A 263 5.55 -1.95 4.45
CA ASP A 263 4.10 -1.76 4.50
C ASP A 263 3.46 -2.69 5.55
N GLN A 264 3.90 -3.94 5.64
CA GLN A 264 3.46 -4.88 6.67
C GLN A 264 3.89 -4.44 8.07
N LEU A 265 5.10 -3.89 8.22
CA LEU A 265 5.58 -3.33 9.48
C LEU A 265 4.68 -2.17 9.94
N ILE A 266 4.37 -1.24 9.04
CA ILE A 266 3.48 -0.09 9.33
C ILE A 266 2.09 -0.60 9.71
N GLY A 267 1.54 -1.57 8.97
CA GLY A 267 0.23 -2.15 9.26
C GLY A 267 0.16 -2.86 10.63
N LEU A 268 1.21 -3.56 11.03
CA LEU A 268 1.31 -4.17 12.37
C LEU A 268 1.46 -3.10 13.46
N TRP A 269 2.28 -2.07 13.21
CA TRP A 269 2.47 -0.97 14.14
C TRP A 269 1.17 -0.22 14.43
N THR A 270 0.40 0.13 13.39
CA THR A 270 -0.89 0.81 13.55
C THR A 270 -1.92 -0.07 14.24
N ARG A 271 -1.98 -1.37 13.90
CA ARG A 271 -2.88 -2.35 14.55
C ARG A 271 -2.60 -2.47 16.05
N HIS A 272 -1.34 -2.48 16.45
CA HIS A 272 -0.92 -2.65 17.85
C HIS A 272 -0.58 -1.32 18.55
N HIS A 273 -1.00 -0.18 17.97
CA HIS A 273 -0.60 1.14 18.46
C HIS A 273 -1.02 1.42 19.91
N ALA A 274 -2.15 0.84 20.34
CA ALA A 274 -2.66 0.98 21.70
C ALA A 274 -1.80 0.25 22.74
N GLN A 275 -1.08 -0.81 22.35
CA GLN A 275 -0.23 -1.61 23.23
C GLN A 275 1.22 -1.11 23.30
N LEU A 276 1.59 -0.15 22.46
CA LEU A 276 2.92 0.47 22.48
C LEU A 276 3.09 1.36 23.71
N ASP A 277 4.26 1.27 24.33
CA ASP A 277 4.67 2.20 25.38
C ASP A 277 5.03 3.58 24.81
N ASP A 278 5.25 4.56 25.70
CA ASP A 278 5.58 5.93 25.30
C ASP A 278 6.91 6.05 24.56
N THR A 279 7.88 5.20 24.87
CA THR A 279 9.19 5.21 24.23
C THR A 279 9.07 4.73 22.78
N ALA A 280 8.34 3.63 22.56
CA ALA A 280 8.02 3.08 21.25
C ALA A 280 7.24 4.09 20.40
N ARG A 281 6.18 4.70 20.96
CA ARG A 281 5.40 5.74 20.26
C ARG A 281 6.25 6.96 19.88
N ARG A 282 7.29 7.30 20.66
CA ARG A 282 8.20 8.40 20.29
C ARG A 282 9.15 8.03 19.14
N ARG A 283 9.51 6.75 18.96
CA ARG A 283 10.37 6.30 17.85
C ARG A 283 9.67 6.38 16.50
N LEU A 284 8.38 6.00 16.47
CA LEU A 284 7.52 6.14 15.29
C LEU A 284 6.22 6.87 15.68
N PRO A 285 6.24 8.22 15.70
CA PRO A 285 5.17 9.05 16.24
C PRO A 285 4.01 9.22 15.26
N LEU A 286 3.26 8.15 15.03
CA LEU A 286 2.06 8.18 14.21
C LEU A 286 0.88 8.78 14.99
N LYS A 287 0.04 9.55 14.31
CA LYS A 287 -1.21 10.08 14.87
C LYS A 287 -2.40 9.52 14.10
N PRO A 288 -3.36 8.84 14.77
CA PRO A 288 -4.58 8.43 14.11
C PRO A 288 -5.42 9.66 13.75
N VAL A 289 -6.05 9.60 12.58
CA VAL A 289 -7.03 10.58 12.10
C VAL A 289 -8.24 9.80 11.62
N TRP A 290 -9.44 10.27 11.94
CA TRP A 290 -10.69 9.64 11.54
C TRP A 290 -11.43 10.55 10.56
N PHE A 291 -11.85 9.99 9.43
CA PHE A 291 -12.71 10.64 8.45
C PHE A 291 -14.08 9.94 8.46
N LEU A 292 -15.13 10.67 8.08
CA LEU A 292 -16.39 10.02 7.72
C LEU A 292 -16.15 9.21 6.44
N ALA A 293 -16.46 7.92 6.48
CA ALA A 293 -16.39 7.07 5.30
C ALA A 293 -17.45 7.53 4.29
N ALA A 294 -17.08 7.60 3.01
CA ALA A 294 -18.06 7.60 1.94
C ALA A 294 -18.75 6.22 1.91
N GLU A 295 -20.03 6.16 1.56
CA GLU A 295 -20.78 4.89 1.57
C GLU A 295 -20.14 3.87 0.58
N ASP A 296 -19.88 2.65 1.08
CA ASP A 296 -19.18 1.57 0.34
C ASP A 296 -20.04 0.91 -0.75
#